data_AF-A0A8C0L437-F1
#
_entry.id   AF-A0A8C0L437-F1
#
_cell.length_a   1.000
_cell.length_b   1.000
_cell.length_c   1.000
_cell.angle_alpha   90.00
_cell.angle_beta   90.00
_cell.angle_gamma   90.00
#
_symmetry.space_group_name_H-M   'P 1'
#
loop_
_entity.id
_entity.type
_entity.pdbx_description
1 polymer ?
#
loop_
_entity_poly.entity_id
_entity_poly.type
_entity_poly.pdbx_seq_one_letter_code
_entity_poly.pdbx_strand_id
1 'polypeptide(L)'
;MALVRQPLRELQGPLLPPKNLEDEDEDCVREDAEDDEDLEFVDAEELCGGGVKAGTLPGRVRVIISDENTQEQCNVFGRFPIMGPWWRVKVQVRPMGLRSYQVHGFPSYFLQSDMSPPNQKSICSLFLRDCNFSSDKIDKFLAWVNAVSSYKNLNFENLREMLRLFQKETERKGQKQSTQDGREESLPENEMFPFITVMTALQFPKIMEFLPILLPRHFKWLISSGSKELLEKIEEMLGTHPWKLGFSKITYMELKLLQCEASWASFCQCQSLLQSMADLEKHALIIYSKLRHVCREQGHTCVEEADLTYSVSDDMSFHDAWQSLKFLKDIGVVTYERGCVFLDDLYRAEQGIASSICDLMTRPPWHLQVDVKRVLAALQATGPEGSRSGEALHGSMPGAVSAEHSVAVPGGQDGRADTGPAGLDPAQVAALEMVCSNAVTVVSGKGGSGKTSIVSHLFKHLEQLEESEVERACEDFERDQDVPPEWVSSAEQGLPRLERAVEVLLTAPTGKAAGLLRQRTGLSAYTLCQVILDKIVLLN
;
A
#
# COMPACT_ATOMS: atom_id res chain seq x y z
N MET A 1 -10.59 -12.32 34.43
CA MET A 1 -9.78 -11.42 35.28
C MET A 1 -9.36 -10.26 34.42
N ALA A 2 -9.81 -9.04 34.72
CA ALA A 2 -9.45 -7.86 33.95
C ALA A 2 -7.94 -7.62 34.08
N LEU A 3 -7.21 -7.65 32.96
CA LEU A 3 -5.82 -7.20 32.92
C LEU A 3 -5.82 -5.73 33.32
N VAL A 4 -5.31 -5.43 34.51
CA VAL A 4 -4.96 -4.07 34.91
C VAL A 4 -3.94 -3.61 33.87
N ARG A 5 -4.33 -2.72 32.95
CA ARG A 5 -3.41 -2.10 31.99
C ARG A 5 -2.33 -1.39 32.81
N GLN A 6 -1.16 -1.99 32.91
CA GLN A 6 -0.04 -1.37 33.60
C GLN A 6 0.33 -0.08 32.86
N PRO A 7 0.67 1.01 33.59
CA PRO A 7 1.01 2.27 32.97
C PRO A 7 2.26 2.12 32.09
N LEU A 8 2.28 2.84 30.96
CA LEU A 8 3.46 2.94 30.10
C LEU A 8 4.59 3.62 30.88
N ARG A 9 5.81 3.11 30.74
CA ARG A 9 7.04 3.71 31.25
C ARG A 9 7.80 4.35 30.09
N GLU A 10 8.28 5.56 30.27
CA GLU A 10 9.22 6.19 29.34
C GLU A 10 10.65 5.74 29.67
N LEU A 11 11.38 5.25 28.67
CA LEU A 11 12.82 5.01 28.75
C LEU A 11 13.55 6.04 27.90
N GLN A 12 14.66 6.57 28.41
CA GLN A 12 15.52 7.47 27.66
C GLN A 12 16.99 7.15 27.91
N GLY A 13 17.77 6.95 26.86
CA GLY A 13 19.21 6.75 27.01
C GLY A 13 19.92 6.16 25.81
N PRO A 14 21.25 5.97 25.88
CA PRO A 14 22.05 5.45 24.78
C PRO A 14 21.71 3.99 24.48
N LEU A 15 21.70 3.64 23.19
CA LEU A 15 21.70 2.26 22.74
C LEU A 15 23.07 1.64 23.01
N LEU A 16 23.07 0.46 23.63
CA LEU A 16 24.31 -0.28 23.84
C LEU A 16 24.58 -1.21 22.65
N PRO A 17 25.86 -1.48 22.33
CA PRO A 17 26.21 -2.49 21.34
C PRO A 17 25.57 -3.82 21.71
N PRO A 18 25.14 -4.63 20.72
CA PRO A 18 24.66 -5.97 20.99
C PRO A 18 25.79 -6.75 21.70
N LYS A 19 25.59 -7.03 22.98
CA LYS A 19 26.31 -8.14 23.63
C LYS A 19 25.71 -9.41 23.04
N ASN A 20 26.48 -10.49 22.95
CA ASN A 20 25.94 -11.82 22.63
C ASN A 20 24.86 -12.15 23.66
N LEU A 21 23.62 -11.77 23.36
CA LEU A 21 22.44 -12.12 24.13
C LEU A 21 22.23 -13.57 23.75
N GLU A 22 22.61 -14.49 24.63
CA GLU A 22 22.19 -15.87 24.52
C GLU A 22 20.66 -15.86 24.42
N ASP A 23 20.13 -16.55 23.41
CA ASP A 23 18.71 -16.69 23.12
C ASP A 23 18.02 -17.46 24.24
N GLU A 24 17.89 -16.85 25.41
CA GLU A 24 17.06 -17.36 26.50
C GLU A 24 15.72 -16.62 26.49
N ASP A 25 14.66 -17.43 26.42
CA ASP A 25 13.23 -17.14 26.53
C ASP A 25 12.47 -16.80 25.23
N GLU A 26 11.86 -17.86 24.72
CA GLU A 26 10.89 -17.97 23.61
C GLU A 26 9.46 -17.55 24.01
N ASP A 27 9.29 -16.79 25.10
CA ASP A 27 7.98 -16.41 25.66
C ASP A 27 7.61 -14.93 25.42
N CYS A 28 7.94 -14.40 24.24
CA CYS A 28 7.28 -13.17 23.78
C CYS A 28 5.91 -13.54 23.21
N VAL A 29 4.86 -13.32 24.01
CA VAL A 29 3.46 -13.36 23.56
C VAL A 29 3.36 -12.57 22.25
N ARG A 30 3.06 -13.28 21.16
CA ARG A 30 2.57 -12.68 19.91
C ARG A 30 1.21 -12.07 20.22
N GLU A 31 1.19 -10.84 20.74
CA GLU A 31 0.07 -9.97 20.44
C GLU A 31 0.26 -9.52 18.98
N ASP A 32 -0.17 -10.41 18.09
CA ASP A 32 -0.53 -10.11 16.70
C ASP A 32 -1.81 -9.26 16.76
N ALA A 33 -1.65 -7.96 16.96
CA ALA A 33 -2.70 -6.99 16.73
C ALA A 33 -2.04 -5.67 16.38
N GLU A 34 -2.53 -5.04 15.31
CA GLU A 34 -2.02 -3.81 14.70
C GLU A 34 -0.78 -4.04 13.81
N ASP A 35 -0.98 -4.64 12.64
CA ASP A 35 -0.24 -4.27 11.41
C ASP A 35 -0.85 -4.90 10.13
N ASP A 36 -2.16 -5.11 10.07
CA ASP A 36 -2.88 -5.23 8.80
C ASP A 36 -3.59 -3.88 8.52
N GLU A 37 -2.82 -2.81 8.45
CA GLU A 37 -3.27 -1.68 7.64
C GLU A 37 -3.01 -2.05 6.19
N ASP A 38 -4.01 -2.69 5.57
CA ASP A 38 -4.08 -2.91 4.13
C ASP A 38 -3.71 -1.62 3.39
N LEU A 39 -2.92 -1.77 2.32
CA LEU A 39 -2.49 -0.70 1.43
C LEU A 39 -3.66 0.24 1.14
N GLU A 40 -3.51 1.51 1.55
CA GLU A 40 -4.51 2.52 1.25
C GLU A 40 -4.74 2.62 -0.25
N PHE A 41 -5.99 2.88 -0.63
CA PHE A 41 -6.31 3.24 -2.01
C PHE A 41 -5.46 4.45 -2.40
N VAL A 42 -4.65 4.30 -3.46
CA VAL A 42 -3.85 5.38 -4.03
C VAL A 42 -4.53 5.82 -5.31
N ASP A 43 -4.79 7.12 -5.42
CA ASP A 43 -5.40 7.67 -6.62
C ASP A 43 -4.50 7.44 -7.85
N ALA A 44 -5.12 7.27 -9.02
CA ALA A 44 -4.40 7.00 -10.26
C ALA A 44 -3.46 8.15 -10.66
N GLU A 45 -3.85 9.40 -10.42
CA GLU A 45 -3.00 10.58 -10.64
C GLU A 45 -1.78 10.56 -9.71
N GLU A 46 -1.96 10.13 -8.47
CA GLU A 46 -0.86 9.99 -7.50
C GLU A 46 0.11 8.87 -7.90
N LEU A 47 -0.43 7.72 -8.32
CA LEU A 47 0.37 6.60 -8.81
C LEU A 47 1.18 6.96 -10.07
N CYS A 48 0.58 7.71 -10.99
CA CYS A 48 1.22 8.12 -12.24
C CYS A 48 2.13 9.36 -12.06
N GLY A 49 1.98 10.11 -10.96
CA GLY A 49 2.75 11.31 -10.68
C GLY A 49 4.20 11.07 -10.22
N GLY A 50 4.66 9.82 -10.19
CA GLY A 50 6.03 9.46 -9.81
C GLY A 50 6.33 9.63 -8.31
N GLY A 51 5.30 9.64 -7.46
CA GLY A 51 5.46 9.77 -6.01
C GLY A 51 6.18 8.58 -5.37
N VAL A 52 6.82 8.81 -4.22
CA VAL A 52 7.58 7.77 -3.53
C VAL A 52 6.67 6.96 -2.63
N LYS A 53 6.67 5.63 -2.83
CA LYS A 53 5.85 4.69 -2.05
C LYS A 53 6.42 4.44 -0.65
N ALA A 54 5.52 4.17 0.29
CA ALA A 54 5.86 3.74 1.64
C ALA A 54 6.69 2.45 1.64
N GLY A 55 7.67 2.37 2.53
CA GLY A 55 8.43 1.15 2.79
C GLY A 55 7.68 0.17 3.69
N THR A 56 8.29 -0.99 3.92
CA THR A 56 7.84 -1.93 4.97
C THR A 56 8.25 -1.40 6.34
N LEU A 57 7.43 -1.67 7.36
CA LEU A 57 7.81 -1.40 8.74
C LEU A 57 9.09 -2.14 9.13
N PRO A 58 9.96 -1.55 9.97
CA PRO A 58 11.14 -2.23 10.49
C PRO A 58 10.76 -3.51 11.25
N GLY A 59 11.57 -4.57 11.09
CA GLY A 59 11.42 -5.78 11.90
C GLY A 59 11.55 -5.50 13.40
N ARG A 60 10.94 -6.37 14.22
CA ARG A 60 11.09 -6.30 15.68
C ARG A 60 12.45 -6.91 16.07
N VAL A 61 13.18 -6.22 16.95
CA VAL A 61 14.52 -6.59 17.41
C VAL A 61 14.64 -6.36 18.91
N ARG A 62 15.56 -7.07 19.56
CA ARG A 62 15.96 -6.80 20.94
C ARG A 62 17.12 -5.81 20.97
N VAL A 63 17.02 -4.79 21.81
CA VAL A 63 18.08 -3.82 22.09
C VAL A 63 18.26 -3.66 23.59
N ILE A 64 19.41 -3.14 24.00
CA ILE A 64 19.67 -2.77 25.39
C ILE A 64 19.74 -1.24 25.45
N ILE A 65 18.87 -0.64 26.27
CA ILE A 65 18.85 0.79 26.55
C ILE A 65 19.39 1.01 27.95
N SER A 66 20.38 1.88 28.10
CA SER A 66 20.85 2.33 29.41
C SER A 66 19.99 3.51 29.86
N ASP A 67 18.95 3.28 30.65
CA ASP A 67 18.01 4.34 31.07
C ASP A 67 18.73 5.40 31.92
N GLU A 68 18.75 6.64 31.46
CA GLU A 68 19.39 7.77 32.14
C GLU A 68 18.67 8.12 33.44
N ASN A 69 17.37 7.83 33.52
CA ASN A 69 16.55 8.15 34.70
C ASN A 69 16.83 7.22 35.88
N THR A 70 16.97 5.91 35.63
CA THR A 70 17.20 4.92 36.70
C THR A 70 18.61 4.35 36.73
N GLN A 71 19.44 4.66 35.73
CA GLN A 71 20.78 4.10 35.52
C GLN A 71 20.78 2.56 35.31
N GLU A 72 19.62 1.99 34.95
CA GLU A 72 19.47 0.56 34.70
C GLU A 72 19.68 0.20 33.22
N GLN A 73 20.19 -1.00 32.96
CA GLN A 73 20.20 -1.59 31.62
C GLN A 73 18.89 -2.36 31.40
N CYS A 74 18.07 -1.86 30.49
CA CYS A 74 16.77 -2.42 30.15
C CYS A 74 16.87 -3.23 28.84
N ASN A 75 16.40 -4.48 28.85
CA ASN A 75 16.24 -5.30 27.65
C ASN A 75 14.89 -4.95 27.01
N VAL A 76 14.92 -4.46 25.78
CA VAL A 76 13.75 -3.86 25.12
C VAL A 76 13.52 -4.54 23.77
N PHE A 77 12.33 -5.10 23.58
CA PHE A 77 11.90 -5.72 22.33
C PHE A 77 10.93 -4.81 21.58
N GLY A 78 11.24 -4.45 20.33
CA GLY A 78 10.42 -3.52 19.55
C GLY A 78 10.94 -3.24 18.16
N ARG A 79 10.29 -2.30 17.45
CA ARG A 79 10.71 -1.88 16.10
C ARG A 79 11.72 -0.74 16.22
N PHE A 80 12.99 -1.03 15.91
CA PHE A 80 14.07 -0.04 15.93
C PHE A 80 14.64 0.14 14.51
N PRO A 81 14.25 1.21 13.78
CA PRO A 81 14.78 1.47 12.44
C PRO A 81 16.30 1.59 12.36
N ILE A 82 16.94 2.08 13.43
CA ILE A 82 18.39 2.27 13.54
C ILE A 82 18.86 1.79 14.93
N MET A 83 20.04 1.16 14.99
CA MET A 83 20.53 0.46 16.18
C MET A 83 21.98 0.80 16.59
N GLY A 84 22.62 1.76 15.91
CA GLY A 84 24.01 2.14 16.20
C GLY A 84 24.21 2.65 17.65
N PRO A 85 25.35 2.34 18.30
CA PRO A 85 25.61 2.73 19.69
C PRO A 85 25.82 4.24 19.91
N TRP A 86 25.90 5.02 18.82
CA TRP A 86 25.96 6.49 18.85
C TRP A 86 24.58 7.14 18.91
N TRP A 87 23.50 6.36 18.93
CA TRP A 87 22.14 6.89 19.11
C TRP A 87 21.74 6.87 20.58
N ARG A 88 21.11 7.95 21.02
CA ARG A 88 20.27 8.00 22.21
C ARG A 88 18.83 7.88 21.76
N VAL A 89 18.05 7.06 22.44
CA VAL A 89 16.64 6.83 22.11
C VAL A 89 15.74 7.28 23.26
N LYS A 90 14.54 7.71 22.91
CA LYS A 90 13.43 7.94 23.84
C LYS A 90 12.23 7.13 23.37
N VAL A 91 11.66 6.30 24.24
CA VAL A 91 10.61 5.35 23.84
C VAL A 91 9.68 4.99 24.99
N GLN A 92 8.39 4.80 24.68
CA GLN A 92 7.39 4.29 25.61
C GLN A 92 7.40 2.77 25.63
N VAL A 93 7.40 2.16 26.81
CA VAL A 93 7.48 0.71 26.97
C VAL A 93 6.48 0.17 27.98
N ARG A 94 6.08 -1.09 27.77
CA ARG A 94 5.33 -1.91 28.72
C ARG A 94 6.27 -2.92 29.37
N PRO A 95 6.27 -3.06 30.70
CA PRO A 95 7.06 -4.10 31.37
C PRO A 95 6.52 -5.50 31.03
N MET A 96 7.42 -6.41 30.67
CA MET A 96 7.15 -7.84 30.48
C MET A 96 7.81 -8.71 31.56
N GLY A 97 8.69 -8.13 32.38
CA GLY A 97 9.41 -8.83 33.45
C GLY A 97 10.29 -7.86 34.25
N LEU A 98 11.19 -8.40 35.08
CA LEU A 98 12.01 -7.61 36.03
C LEU A 98 12.89 -6.56 35.35
N ARG A 99 13.36 -6.81 34.12
CA ARG A 99 14.14 -5.87 33.26
C ARG A 99 13.87 -6.03 31.76
N SER A 100 12.77 -6.69 31.42
CA SER A 100 12.35 -6.96 30.04
C SER A 100 11.15 -6.10 29.73
N TYR A 101 11.19 -5.42 28.59
CA TYR A 101 10.19 -4.45 28.18
C TYR A 101 9.82 -4.64 26.71
N GLN A 102 8.56 -4.35 26.38
CA GLN A 102 8.07 -4.27 25.01
C GLN A 102 7.81 -2.82 24.64
N VAL A 103 8.28 -2.42 23.46
CA VAL A 103 8.01 -1.08 22.94
C VAL A 103 6.53 -0.92 22.61
N HIS A 104 5.99 0.24 22.96
CA HIS A 104 4.72 0.74 22.46
C HIS A 104 5.00 1.86 21.45
N GLY A 105 4.67 1.66 20.17
CA GLY A 105 4.95 2.61 19.10
C GLY A 105 6.37 2.51 18.55
N PHE A 106 6.99 3.66 18.24
CA PHE A 106 8.34 3.78 17.69
C PHE A 106 9.20 4.71 18.55
N PRO A 107 10.54 4.55 18.54
CA PRO A 107 11.45 5.39 19.31
C PRO A 107 11.74 6.73 18.60
N SER A 108 11.90 7.80 19.38
CA SER A 108 12.59 9.02 18.94
C SER A 108 14.11 8.81 19.02
N TYR A 109 14.85 9.40 18.07
CA TYR A 109 16.31 9.29 18.01
C TYR A 109 17.00 10.64 18.19
N PHE A 110 18.08 10.62 18.97
CA PHE A 110 18.97 11.76 19.18
C PHE A 110 20.42 11.30 18.96
N LEU A 111 21.18 12.03 18.16
CA LEU A 111 22.58 11.71 17.94
C LEU A 111 23.41 12.09 19.18
N GLN A 112 24.27 11.20 19.63
CA GLN A 112 25.30 11.52 20.62
C GLN A 112 26.46 12.24 19.90
N SER A 113 26.25 13.52 19.55
CA SER A 113 27.14 14.29 18.68
C SER A 113 28.59 14.36 19.18
N ASP A 114 28.78 14.42 20.51
CA ASP A 114 30.08 14.48 21.20
C ASP A 114 30.77 13.13 21.35
N MET A 115 30.15 12.04 20.88
CA MET A 115 30.58 10.66 21.09
C MET A 115 30.82 10.33 22.58
N SER A 116 30.09 10.98 23.50
CA SER A 116 30.07 10.75 24.96
C SER A 116 31.44 10.41 25.58
N PRO A 117 32.30 11.39 25.89
CA PRO A 117 33.58 11.16 26.59
C PRO A 117 33.38 10.33 27.88
N PRO A 118 34.25 9.34 28.19
CA PRO A 118 35.55 9.02 27.57
C PRO A 118 35.48 8.01 26.41
N ASN A 119 34.29 7.64 25.93
CA ASN A 119 34.10 6.56 24.96
C ASN A 119 34.25 6.99 23.48
N GLN A 120 34.79 8.18 23.23
CA GLN A 120 34.93 8.74 21.88
C GLN A 120 35.68 7.80 20.92
N LYS A 121 36.78 7.20 21.40
CA LYS A 121 37.58 6.25 20.62
C LYS A 121 36.78 5.01 20.23
N SER A 122 36.05 4.42 21.18
CA SER A 122 35.29 3.20 20.93
C SER A 122 34.08 3.46 20.04
N ILE A 123 33.33 4.55 20.28
CA ILE A 123 32.19 4.94 19.46
C ILE A 123 32.64 5.26 18.02
N CYS A 124 33.72 6.04 17.85
CA CYS A 124 34.26 6.33 16.52
C CYS A 124 34.73 5.06 15.81
N SER A 125 35.42 4.16 16.50
CA SER A 125 35.86 2.88 15.94
C SER A 125 34.69 2.01 15.46
N LEU A 126 33.64 1.86 16.29
CA LEU A 126 32.43 1.13 15.95
C LEU A 126 31.71 1.77 14.75
N PHE A 127 31.58 3.09 14.74
CA PHE A 127 30.97 3.84 13.65
C PHE A 127 31.71 3.66 12.33
N LEU A 128 33.03 3.85 12.31
CA LEU A 128 33.83 3.69 11.08
C LEU A 128 33.80 2.24 10.59
N ARG A 129 33.78 1.26 11.49
CA ARG A 129 33.63 -0.15 11.13
C ARG A 129 32.27 -0.42 10.47
N ASP A 130 31.19 0.14 11.00
CA ASP A 130 29.85 0.02 10.41
C ASP A 130 29.75 0.78 9.07
N CYS A 131 30.60 1.79 8.86
CA CYS A 131 30.83 2.43 7.57
C CYS A 131 31.82 1.66 6.67
N ASN A 132 32.04 0.35 6.92
CA ASN A 132 32.97 -0.55 6.23
C ASN A 132 34.40 -0.03 6.02
N PHE A 133 34.92 0.82 6.91
CA PHE A 133 36.35 1.09 6.93
C PHE A 133 37.11 -0.15 7.43
N SER A 134 38.22 -0.50 6.78
CA SER A 134 39.09 -1.59 7.22
C SER A 134 39.71 -1.27 8.59
N SER A 135 39.88 -2.28 9.45
CA SER A 135 40.47 -2.12 10.79
C SER A 135 41.82 -1.39 10.77
N ASP A 136 42.70 -1.69 9.79
CA ASP A 136 44.00 -1.01 9.65
C ASP A 136 43.86 0.51 9.40
N LYS A 137 42.95 0.92 8.50
CA LYS A 137 42.63 2.34 8.27
C LYS A 137 42.06 3.00 9.53
N ILE A 138 41.19 2.31 10.26
CA ILE A 138 40.60 2.81 11.53
C ILE A 138 41.69 3.03 12.58
N ASP A 139 42.57 2.04 12.79
CA ASP A 139 43.62 2.13 13.79
C ASP A 139 44.62 3.25 13.48
N LYS A 140 45.01 3.40 12.20
CA LYS A 140 45.87 4.50 11.74
C LYS A 140 45.22 5.86 11.94
N PHE A 141 43.93 5.98 11.64
CA PHE A 141 43.17 7.22 11.84
C PHE A 141 43.11 7.58 13.33
N LEU A 142 42.71 6.65 14.20
CA LEU A 142 42.60 6.89 15.64
C LEU A 142 43.97 7.23 16.26
N ALA A 143 45.05 6.58 15.83
CA ALA A 143 46.41 6.92 16.25
C ALA A 143 46.80 8.35 15.85
N TRP A 144 46.44 8.78 14.63
CA TRP A 144 46.66 10.15 14.16
C TRP A 144 45.84 11.17 14.95
N VAL A 145 44.54 10.92 15.19
CA VAL A 145 43.68 11.81 16.01
C VAL A 145 44.24 11.97 17.42
N ASN A 146 44.72 10.88 18.02
CA ASN A 146 45.35 10.93 19.34
C ASN A 146 46.59 11.83 19.35
N ALA A 147 47.43 11.75 18.31
CA ALA A 147 48.64 12.54 18.17
C ALA A 147 48.37 14.04 17.95
N VAL A 148 47.31 14.38 17.20
CA VAL A 148 47.00 15.77 16.84
C VAL A 148 46.20 16.50 17.92
N SER A 149 45.20 15.84 18.51
CA SER A 149 44.24 16.51 19.41
C SER A 149 43.92 15.75 20.69
N SER A 150 44.55 14.58 20.91
CA SER A 150 44.26 13.69 22.05
C SER A 150 42.77 13.42 22.21
N TYR A 151 42.07 13.24 21.08
CA TYR A 151 40.61 13.03 20.97
C TYR A 151 39.72 14.19 21.46
N LYS A 152 40.27 15.28 22.01
CA LYS A 152 39.47 16.38 22.57
C LYS A 152 38.51 17.01 21.57
N ASN A 153 38.90 17.02 20.30
CA ASN A 153 38.10 17.58 19.24
C ASN A 153 37.31 16.51 18.46
N LEU A 154 37.46 15.21 18.71
CA LEU A 154 36.79 14.20 17.88
C LEU A 154 35.29 14.13 18.21
N ASN A 155 34.44 14.51 17.26
CA ASN A 155 32.99 14.43 17.37
C ASN A 155 32.36 14.18 15.98
N PHE A 156 31.04 13.96 15.89
CA PHE A 156 30.40 13.69 14.60
C PHE A 156 30.34 14.92 13.68
N GLU A 157 30.29 16.12 14.24
CA GLU A 157 30.24 17.38 13.49
C GLU A 157 31.51 17.59 12.65
N ASN A 158 32.68 17.25 13.19
CA ASN A 158 33.95 17.44 12.49
C ASN A 158 34.59 16.16 11.97
N LEU A 159 33.98 14.99 12.21
CA LEU A 159 34.51 13.70 11.74
C LEU A 159 34.78 13.71 10.23
N ARG A 160 33.87 14.29 9.44
CA ARG A 160 34.01 14.42 7.98
C ARG A 160 35.27 15.22 7.60
N GLU A 161 35.53 16.32 8.29
CA GLU A 161 36.70 17.17 8.05
C GLU A 161 37.98 16.50 8.53
N MET A 162 37.95 15.85 9.68
CA MET A 162 39.08 15.11 10.24
C MET A 162 39.50 13.93 9.35
N LEU A 163 38.55 13.19 8.77
CA LEU A 163 38.83 12.14 7.79
C LEU A 163 39.49 12.71 6.52
N ARG A 164 38.99 13.85 6.01
CA ARG A 164 39.61 14.55 4.86
C ARG A 164 41.03 15.03 5.16
N LEU A 165 41.28 15.57 6.36
CA LEU A 165 42.61 16.02 6.78
C LEU A 165 43.59 14.85 6.91
N PHE A 166 43.14 13.75 7.54
CA PHE A 166 43.91 12.53 7.66
C PHE A 166 44.35 11.99 6.29
N GLN A 167 43.42 11.90 5.32
CA GLN A 167 43.70 11.46 3.95
C GLN A 167 44.77 12.33 3.28
N LYS A 168 44.60 13.66 3.31
CA LYS A 168 45.59 14.61 2.75
C LYS A 168 46.97 14.44 3.38
N GLU A 169 47.05 14.15 4.68
CA GLU A 169 48.32 13.96 5.36
C GLU A 169 48.97 12.61 5.02
N THR A 170 48.17 11.55 4.86
CA THR A 170 48.64 10.24 4.39
C THR A 170 49.14 10.28 2.95
N GLU A 171 48.46 11.03 2.07
CA GLU A 171 48.87 11.24 0.67
C GLU A 171 50.19 12.02 0.59
N ARG A 172 50.34 13.09 1.38
CA ARG A 172 51.60 13.87 1.46
C ARG A 172 52.78 13.04 1.97
N LYS A 173 52.54 12.08 2.87
CA LYS A 173 53.57 11.15 3.36
C LYS A 173 53.88 10.06 2.33
N GLY A 174 52.90 9.61 1.55
CA GLY A 174 53.06 8.64 0.46
C GLY A 174 53.80 9.21 -0.76
N GLN A 175 53.57 10.48 -1.14
CA GLN A 175 54.28 11.14 -2.25
C GLN A 175 55.78 11.32 -2.01
N LYS A 176 56.27 11.24 -0.77
CA LYS A 176 57.71 11.22 -0.48
C LYS A 176 58.36 9.85 -0.69
N GLN A 177 57.60 8.78 -0.95
CA GLN A 177 58.11 7.41 -1.02
C GLN A 177 57.76 6.61 -2.30
N SER A 178 56.86 7.05 -3.17
CA SER A 178 56.65 6.34 -4.46
C SER A 178 56.15 7.23 -5.59
N THR A 179 56.90 7.26 -6.69
CA THR A 179 56.49 7.78 -8.00
C THR A 179 56.01 6.62 -8.87
N GLN A 180 54.84 6.04 -8.58
CA GLN A 180 54.06 5.26 -9.56
C GLN A 180 52.71 4.83 -8.95
N ASP A 181 51.67 5.41 -9.52
CA ASP A 181 50.36 4.87 -9.89
C ASP A 181 49.21 5.76 -9.43
N GLY A 182 48.66 6.49 -10.40
CA GLY A 182 47.52 7.36 -10.25
C GLY A 182 46.25 6.54 -10.12
N ARG A 183 45.89 6.22 -8.88
CA ARG A 183 44.50 5.94 -8.53
C ARG A 183 44.12 6.93 -7.44
N GLU A 184 43.44 7.99 -7.84
CA GLU A 184 42.67 8.82 -6.90
C GLU A 184 41.66 7.90 -6.22
N GLU A 185 42.01 7.38 -5.04
CA GLU A 185 41.00 6.90 -4.09
C GLU A 185 40.36 8.16 -3.49
N SER A 186 39.45 8.75 -4.26
CA SER A 186 38.45 9.65 -3.69
C SER A 186 37.79 8.95 -2.51
N LEU A 187 37.43 9.71 -1.47
CA LEU A 187 36.42 9.27 -0.49
C LEU A 187 35.34 8.54 -1.29
N PRO A 188 34.90 7.33 -0.91
CA PRO A 188 33.88 6.65 -1.69
C PRO A 188 32.72 7.64 -1.86
N GLU A 189 32.49 8.08 -3.10
CA GLU A 189 31.43 9.02 -3.44
C GLU A 189 30.06 8.44 -3.08
N ASN A 190 29.99 7.13 -2.83
CA ASN A 190 28.96 6.48 -2.05
C ASN A 190 29.26 6.60 -0.55
N GLU A 191 28.80 7.70 0.05
CA GLU A 191 28.60 7.75 1.49
C GLU A 191 27.77 6.53 1.93
N MET A 192 28.31 5.72 2.83
CA MET A 192 27.64 4.50 3.26
C MET A 192 26.45 4.82 4.18
N PHE A 193 25.45 3.93 4.24
CA PHE A 193 24.20 4.17 4.97
C PHE A 193 24.38 4.72 6.40
N PRO A 194 25.27 4.17 7.27
CA PRO A 194 25.46 4.73 8.60
C PRO A 194 26.05 6.14 8.59
N PHE A 195 26.94 6.43 7.62
CA PHE A 195 27.53 7.75 7.44
C PHE A 195 26.49 8.77 7.00
N ILE A 196 25.72 8.46 5.95
CA ILE A 196 24.61 9.31 5.48
C ILE A 196 23.66 9.59 6.65
N THR A 197 23.22 8.53 7.34
CA THR A 197 22.23 8.67 8.43
C THR A 197 22.72 9.59 9.55
N VAL A 198 23.98 9.49 9.95
CA VAL A 198 24.55 10.39 10.98
C VAL A 198 24.68 11.82 10.47
N MET A 199 25.11 12.01 9.22
CA MET A 199 25.22 13.34 8.62
C MET A 199 23.85 14.01 8.45
N THR A 200 22.82 13.23 8.08
CA THR A 200 21.42 13.64 8.05
C THR A 200 20.94 14.04 9.44
N ALA A 201 21.20 13.23 10.46
CA ALA A 201 20.77 13.50 11.82
C ALA A 201 21.39 14.77 12.43
N LEU A 202 22.62 15.12 12.04
CA LEU A 202 23.25 16.38 12.44
C LEU A 202 22.52 17.61 11.84
N GLN A 203 22.01 17.49 10.62
CA GLN A 203 21.37 18.59 9.90
C GLN A 203 19.87 18.70 10.23
N PHE A 204 19.20 17.58 10.48
CA PHE A 204 17.75 17.48 10.60
C PHE A 204 17.33 16.77 11.90
N PRO A 205 17.55 17.39 13.07
CA PRO A 205 17.27 16.78 14.36
C PRO A 205 15.78 16.49 14.59
N LYS A 206 14.85 17.35 14.12
CA LYS A 206 13.41 17.12 14.31
C LYS A 206 12.92 15.92 13.50
N ILE A 207 13.48 15.71 12.31
CA ILE A 207 13.23 14.49 11.55
C ILE A 207 13.59 13.25 12.37
N MET A 208 14.75 13.23 13.02
CA MET A 208 15.17 12.08 13.84
C MET A 208 14.32 11.90 15.09
N GLU A 209 13.83 13.00 15.66
CA GLU A 209 12.99 12.98 16.86
C GLU A 209 11.56 12.49 16.57
N PHE A 210 10.91 13.02 15.53
CA PHE A 210 9.47 12.85 15.34
C PHE A 210 9.08 11.91 14.21
N LEU A 211 9.83 11.90 13.11
CA LEU A 211 9.46 11.14 11.92
C LEU A 211 9.41 9.61 12.11
N PRO A 212 10.24 8.98 12.96
CA PRO A 212 10.07 7.56 13.28
C PRO A 212 8.71 7.21 13.87
N ILE A 213 8.09 8.15 14.60
CA ILE A 213 6.79 7.98 15.25
C ILE A 213 5.66 8.33 14.29
N LEU A 214 5.79 9.45 13.58
CA LEU A 214 4.78 9.97 12.68
C LEU A 214 4.66 9.15 11.40
N LEU A 215 5.79 8.81 10.78
CA LEU A 215 5.87 8.20 9.44
C LEU A 215 6.88 7.02 9.42
N PRO A 216 6.65 5.97 10.23
CA PRO A 216 7.62 4.88 10.42
C PRO A 216 7.99 4.12 9.14
N ARG A 217 7.05 4.04 8.18
CA ARG A 217 7.24 3.35 6.88
C ARG A 217 8.16 4.13 5.93
N HIS A 218 8.19 5.45 6.03
CA HIS A 218 8.99 6.32 5.15
C HIS A 218 10.32 6.72 5.78
N PHE A 219 10.41 6.73 7.12
CA PHE A 219 11.58 7.22 7.86
C PHE A 219 12.92 6.69 7.35
N LYS A 220 13.07 5.36 7.22
CA LYS A 220 14.34 4.75 6.79
C LYS A 220 14.72 5.13 5.35
N TRP A 221 13.74 5.22 4.46
CA TRP A 221 13.99 5.65 3.09
C TRP A 221 14.37 7.14 3.05
N LEU A 222 13.64 8.00 3.78
CA LEU A 222 13.89 9.44 3.83
C LEU A 222 15.31 9.78 4.29
N ILE A 223 15.77 9.19 5.39
CA ILE A 223 17.10 9.52 5.94
C ILE A 223 18.27 8.95 5.12
N SER A 224 18.01 8.01 4.21
CA SER A 224 19.05 7.33 3.42
C SER A 224 19.10 7.74 1.95
N SER A 225 17.93 8.01 1.37
CA SER A 225 17.75 8.26 -0.05
C SER A 225 16.93 9.52 -0.32
N GLY A 226 16.40 10.17 0.72
CA GLY A 226 15.70 11.43 0.58
C GLY A 226 16.63 12.52 0.07
N SER A 227 16.13 13.34 -0.86
CA SER A 227 16.87 14.52 -1.30
C SER A 227 17.01 15.52 -0.15
N LYS A 228 18.10 16.28 -0.14
CA LYS A 228 18.33 17.30 0.87
C LYS A 228 17.19 18.32 0.93
N GLU A 229 16.68 18.74 -0.23
CA GLU A 229 15.55 19.67 -0.34
C GLU A 229 14.27 19.12 0.30
N LEU A 230 14.00 17.81 0.14
CA LEU A 230 12.85 17.16 0.76
C LEU A 230 12.99 17.12 2.29
N LEU A 231 14.19 16.79 2.78
CA LEU A 231 14.47 16.77 4.22
C LEU A 231 14.39 18.17 4.83
N GLU A 232 14.92 19.20 4.15
CA GLU A 232 14.80 20.59 4.58
C GLU A 232 13.33 21.02 4.72
N LYS A 233 12.48 20.67 3.74
CA LYS A 233 11.03 20.93 3.82
C LYS A 233 10.36 20.21 4.99
N ILE A 234 10.68 18.93 5.22
CA ILE A 234 10.09 18.16 6.33
C ILE A 234 10.53 18.74 7.68
N GLU A 235 11.81 19.06 7.85
CA GLU A 235 12.34 19.69 9.07
C GLU A 235 11.66 21.03 9.35
N GLU A 236 11.43 21.84 8.31
CA GLU A 236 10.68 23.10 8.39
C GLU A 236 9.22 22.86 8.78
N MET A 237 8.53 21.90 8.14
CA MET A 237 7.14 21.54 8.45
C MET A 237 6.99 21.08 9.90
N LEU A 238 7.88 20.20 10.38
CA LEU A 238 7.91 19.76 11.78
C LEU A 238 8.13 20.93 12.74
N GLY A 239 8.83 21.97 12.30
CA GLY A 239 9.10 23.16 13.11
C GLY A 239 8.01 24.22 13.11
N THR A 240 7.15 24.25 12.09
CA THR A 240 6.22 25.38 11.85
C THR A 240 4.77 24.94 11.79
N HIS A 241 4.47 23.91 11.00
CA HIS A 241 3.11 23.45 10.70
C HIS A 241 3.03 21.91 10.72
N PRO A 242 3.32 21.26 11.86
CA PRO A 242 3.46 19.79 11.92
C PRO A 242 2.16 19.04 11.57
N TRP A 243 1.00 19.68 11.76
CA TRP A 243 -0.32 19.14 11.42
C TRP A 243 -0.45 18.77 9.93
N LYS A 244 0.31 19.41 9.04
CA LYS A 244 0.26 19.11 7.60
C LYS A 244 0.62 17.66 7.29
N LEU A 245 1.45 17.03 8.13
CA LEU A 245 1.82 15.62 7.97
C LEU A 245 0.65 14.66 8.26
N GLY A 246 -0.43 15.13 8.87
CA GLY A 246 -1.62 14.34 9.17
C GLY A 246 -2.65 14.27 8.05
N PHE A 247 -2.36 14.83 6.87
CA PHE A 247 -3.26 14.83 5.72
C PHE A 247 -2.53 14.29 4.49
N SER A 248 -2.89 13.08 4.03
CA SER A 248 -2.28 12.40 2.87
C SER A 248 -2.21 13.29 1.62
N LYS A 249 -3.27 14.05 1.35
CA LYS A 249 -3.33 14.95 0.19
C LYS A 249 -2.29 16.07 0.27
N ILE A 250 -2.06 16.62 1.46
CA ILE A 250 -1.08 17.71 1.66
C ILE A 250 0.33 17.16 1.54
N THR A 251 0.61 16.00 2.14
CA THR A 251 1.93 15.37 2.04
C THR A 251 2.25 14.97 0.61
N TYR A 252 1.28 14.47 -0.17
CA TYR A 252 1.49 14.22 -1.59
C TYR A 252 1.74 15.53 -2.37
N MET A 253 0.92 16.56 -2.16
CA MET A 253 1.07 17.84 -2.87
C MET A 253 2.40 18.55 -2.58
N GLU A 254 2.81 18.63 -1.32
CA GLU A 254 3.99 19.39 -0.88
C GLU A 254 5.29 18.56 -0.92
N LEU A 255 5.22 17.26 -0.63
CA LEU A 255 6.38 16.37 -0.45
C LEU A 255 6.51 15.27 -1.50
N LYS A 256 5.49 15.02 -2.33
CA LYS A 256 5.45 13.92 -3.32
C LYS A 256 5.63 12.53 -2.70
N LEU A 257 5.16 12.36 -1.47
CA LEU A 257 5.16 11.08 -0.75
C LEU A 257 3.78 10.43 -0.86
N LEU A 258 3.73 9.20 -1.38
CA LEU A 258 2.50 8.42 -1.51
C LEU A 258 2.18 7.71 -0.19
N GLN A 259 0.89 7.60 0.13
CA GLN A 259 0.39 6.91 1.33
C GLN A 259 1.10 7.40 2.61
N CYS A 260 1.40 8.69 2.66
CA CYS A 260 2.23 9.29 3.69
C CYS A 260 1.36 10.14 4.60
N GLU A 261 0.88 9.57 5.69
CA GLU A 261 0.02 10.28 6.63
C GLU A 261 0.33 9.89 8.07
N ALA A 262 0.48 10.88 8.93
CA ALA A 262 0.64 10.69 10.36
C ALA A 262 -0.73 10.60 11.04
N SER A 263 -0.98 9.49 11.73
CA SER A 263 -2.23 9.31 12.47
C SER A 263 -2.35 10.28 13.65
N TRP A 264 -3.58 10.61 14.07
CA TRP A 264 -3.82 11.36 15.31
C TRP A 264 -3.16 10.69 16.53
N ALA A 265 -3.20 9.36 16.61
CA ALA A 265 -2.54 8.60 17.67
C ALA A 265 -1.01 8.76 17.68
N SER A 266 -0.38 8.91 16.51
CA SER A 266 1.05 9.20 16.38
C SER A 266 1.39 10.61 16.88
N PHE A 267 0.55 11.60 16.58
CA PHE A 267 0.71 12.95 17.14
C PHE A 267 0.55 12.97 18.65
N CYS A 268 -0.41 12.23 19.21
CA CYS A 268 -0.59 12.06 20.66
C CYS A 268 0.65 11.53 21.39
N GLN A 269 1.51 10.76 20.72
CA GLN A 269 2.78 10.30 21.27
C GLN A 269 3.86 11.40 21.26
N CYS A 270 3.70 12.44 20.44
CA CYS A 270 4.64 13.55 20.28
C CYS A 270 4.13 14.81 20.98
N GLN A 271 4.16 14.83 22.32
CA GLN A 271 3.56 15.91 23.11
C GLN A 271 4.12 17.31 22.80
N SER A 272 5.42 17.42 22.49
CA SER A 272 6.06 18.68 22.10
C SER A 272 5.53 19.22 20.77
N LEU A 273 5.23 18.35 19.79
CA LEU A 273 4.59 18.76 18.54
C LEU A 273 3.13 19.13 18.73
N LEU A 274 2.40 18.40 19.58
CA LEU A 274 1.01 18.77 19.87
C LEU A 274 0.91 20.15 20.52
N GLN A 275 1.84 20.50 21.40
CA GLN A 275 1.86 21.81 22.05
C GLN A 275 2.15 22.96 21.07
N SER A 276 2.81 22.71 19.95
CA SER A 276 3.07 23.74 18.95
C SER A 276 1.89 23.99 18.00
N MET A 277 0.92 23.08 17.94
CA MET A 277 -0.27 23.22 17.10
C MET A 277 -1.37 24.06 17.78
N ALA A 278 -2.11 24.81 16.97
CA ALA A 278 -3.33 25.48 17.40
C ALA A 278 -4.47 24.45 17.61
N ASP A 279 -5.45 24.79 18.45
CA ASP A 279 -6.56 23.87 18.73
C ASP A 279 -7.43 23.60 17.50
N LEU A 280 -7.57 24.59 16.60
CA LEU A 280 -8.21 24.42 15.29
C LEU A 280 -7.57 23.28 14.48
N GLU A 281 -6.24 23.20 14.48
CA GLU A 281 -5.48 22.21 13.70
C GLU A 281 -5.61 20.81 14.32
N LYS A 282 -5.59 20.74 15.67
CA LYS A 282 -5.81 19.49 16.41
C LYS A 282 -7.21 18.94 16.17
N HIS A 283 -8.22 19.80 16.28
CA HIS A 283 -9.61 19.44 16.03
C HIS A 283 -9.82 18.99 14.58
N ALA A 284 -9.19 19.65 13.61
CA ALA A 284 -9.21 19.24 12.21
C ALA A 284 -8.62 17.83 12.01
N LEU A 285 -7.49 17.51 12.66
CA LEU A 285 -6.91 16.16 12.62
C LEU A 285 -7.83 15.09 13.22
N ILE A 286 -8.51 15.40 14.34
CA ILE A 286 -9.46 14.48 14.99
C ILE A 286 -10.66 14.21 14.06
N ILE A 287 -11.27 15.26 13.51
CA ILE A 287 -12.41 15.14 12.59
C ILE A 287 -12.02 14.32 11.36
N TYR A 288 -10.87 14.63 10.76
CA TYR A 288 -10.38 13.91 9.59
C TYR A 288 -10.08 12.44 9.92
N SER A 289 -9.44 12.15 11.05
CA SER A 289 -9.22 10.78 11.52
C SER A 289 -10.55 10.03 11.71
N LYS A 290 -11.58 10.70 12.24
CA LYS A 290 -12.90 10.10 12.42
C LYS A 290 -13.59 9.82 11.09
N LEU A 291 -13.56 10.79 10.17
CA LEU A 291 -14.12 10.65 8.83
C LEU A 291 -13.44 9.49 8.08
N ARG A 292 -12.10 9.42 8.10
CA ARG A 292 -11.33 8.32 7.49
C ARG A 292 -11.67 6.97 8.10
N HIS A 293 -11.81 6.89 9.42
CA HIS A 293 -12.24 5.67 10.10
C HIS A 293 -13.63 5.21 9.65
N VAL A 294 -14.60 6.12 9.56
CA VAL A 294 -15.96 5.80 9.08
C VAL A 294 -15.92 5.35 7.62
N CYS A 295 -15.16 6.03 6.76
CA CYS A 295 -15.04 5.63 5.36
C CYS A 295 -14.38 4.25 5.17
N ARG A 296 -13.29 3.99 5.90
CA ARG A 296 -12.51 2.75 5.76
C ARG A 296 -13.18 1.54 6.42
N GLU A 297 -13.58 1.68 7.68
CA GLU A 297 -14.06 0.53 8.49
C GLU A 297 -15.54 0.23 8.24
N GLN A 298 -16.33 1.23 7.86
CA GLN A 298 -17.78 1.07 7.65
C GLN A 298 -18.15 1.12 6.16
N GLY A 299 -17.21 1.48 5.28
CA GLY A 299 -17.42 1.49 3.83
C GLY A 299 -18.25 2.67 3.32
N HIS A 300 -18.39 3.74 4.11
CA HIS A 300 -19.10 4.95 3.69
C HIS A 300 -18.25 5.80 2.74
N THR A 301 -18.86 6.39 1.71
CA THR A 301 -18.17 7.36 0.82
C THR A 301 -18.24 8.79 1.37
N CYS A 302 -19.29 9.09 2.15
CA CYS A 302 -19.51 10.37 2.81
C CYS A 302 -20.24 10.19 4.15
N VAL A 303 -20.22 11.23 4.96
CA VAL A 303 -20.91 11.27 6.26
C VAL A 303 -21.74 12.54 6.34
N GLU A 304 -22.96 12.47 6.86
CA GLU A 304 -23.75 13.66 7.14
C GLU A 304 -23.03 14.56 8.16
N GLU A 305 -23.05 15.86 7.93
CA GLU A 305 -22.33 16.81 8.78
C GLU A 305 -22.81 16.77 10.24
N ALA A 306 -24.11 16.60 10.46
CA ALA A 306 -24.68 16.48 11.80
C ALA A 306 -24.16 15.24 12.55
N ASP A 307 -24.07 14.09 11.86
CA ASP A 307 -23.58 12.86 12.44
C ASP A 307 -22.08 12.92 12.73
N LEU A 308 -21.31 13.52 11.81
CA LEU A 308 -19.86 13.70 11.98
C LEU A 308 -19.57 14.61 13.18
N THR A 309 -20.21 15.77 13.27
CA THR A 309 -20.04 16.72 14.38
C THR A 309 -20.52 16.15 15.71
N TYR A 310 -21.61 15.37 15.72
CA TYR A 310 -22.06 14.65 16.91
C TYR A 310 -21.03 13.60 17.35
N SER A 311 -20.41 12.89 16.41
CA SER A 311 -19.46 11.82 16.72
C SER A 311 -18.14 12.27 17.35
N VAL A 312 -17.84 13.57 17.29
CA VAL A 312 -16.62 14.19 17.88
C VAL A 312 -16.95 15.10 19.06
N SER A 313 -18.18 15.05 19.60
CA SER A 313 -18.62 15.96 20.67
C SER A 313 -17.88 15.79 22.00
N ASP A 314 -17.26 14.63 22.21
CA ASP A 314 -16.44 14.35 23.39
C ASP A 314 -15.07 15.04 23.33
N ASP A 315 -14.58 15.34 22.12
CA ASP A 315 -13.27 15.92 21.87
C ASP A 315 -13.31 17.44 21.73
N MET A 316 -14.42 18.01 21.25
CA MET A 316 -14.53 19.43 20.94
C MET A 316 -15.97 19.96 20.97
N SER A 317 -16.13 21.29 21.05
CA SER A 317 -17.45 21.91 20.97
C SER A 317 -18.00 21.89 19.54
N PHE A 318 -19.33 21.97 19.40
CA PHE A 318 -19.99 22.06 18.08
C PHE A 318 -19.46 23.24 17.24
N HIS A 319 -19.16 24.38 17.89
CA HIS A 319 -18.61 25.54 17.18
C HIS A 319 -17.20 25.26 16.64
N ASP A 320 -16.34 24.64 17.46
CA ASP A 320 -14.98 24.30 17.06
C ASP A 320 -14.97 23.24 15.97
N ALA A 321 -15.90 22.26 16.04
CA ALA A 321 -16.09 21.27 14.99
C ALA A 321 -16.40 21.94 13.65
N TRP A 322 -17.35 22.89 13.62
CA TRP A 322 -17.69 23.65 12.42
C TRP A 322 -16.53 24.48 11.87
N GLN A 323 -15.76 25.17 12.72
CA GLN A 323 -14.59 25.93 12.29
C GLN A 323 -13.52 25.02 11.68
N SER A 324 -13.28 23.86 12.30
CA SER A 324 -12.30 22.87 11.85
C SER A 324 -12.71 22.23 10.53
N LEU A 325 -13.99 21.94 10.37
CA LEU A 325 -14.62 21.47 9.15
C LEU A 325 -14.48 22.47 7.99
N LYS A 326 -14.73 23.75 8.27
CA LYS A 326 -14.47 24.84 7.31
C LYS A 326 -12.98 24.92 6.95
N PHE A 327 -12.10 24.84 7.93
CA PHE A 327 -10.65 24.83 7.70
C PHE A 327 -10.22 23.66 6.79
N LEU A 328 -10.71 22.44 7.05
CA LEU A 328 -10.44 21.26 6.22
C LEU A 328 -10.90 21.45 4.76
N LYS A 329 -12.03 22.14 4.56
CA LYS A 329 -12.52 22.50 3.22
C LYS A 329 -11.61 23.53 2.55
N ASP A 330 -11.21 24.56 3.27
CA ASP A 330 -10.38 25.66 2.75
C ASP A 330 -8.99 25.18 2.33
N ILE A 331 -8.41 24.20 3.04
CA ILE A 331 -7.15 23.54 2.66
C ILE A 331 -7.35 22.41 1.61
N GLY A 332 -8.60 22.14 1.21
CA GLY A 332 -8.94 21.19 0.16
C GLY A 332 -8.80 19.71 0.54
N VAL A 333 -8.83 19.37 1.82
CA VAL A 333 -8.76 17.97 2.30
C VAL A 333 -10.14 17.30 2.27
N VAL A 334 -11.21 18.08 2.48
CA VAL A 334 -12.60 17.59 2.43
C VAL A 334 -13.45 18.41 1.46
N THR A 335 -14.49 17.79 0.93
CA THR A 335 -15.49 18.44 0.08
C THR A 335 -16.88 18.35 0.68
N TYR A 336 -17.66 19.41 0.50
CA TYR A 336 -19.03 19.56 1.01
C TYR A 336 -20.01 19.54 -0.13
N GLU A 337 -20.92 18.59 -0.09
CA GLU A 337 -21.98 18.46 -1.08
C GLU A 337 -23.27 18.03 -0.37
N ARG A 338 -24.35 18.79 -0.55
CA ARG A 338 -25.71 18.44 -0.07
C ARG A 338 -25.80 18.09 1.43
N GLY A 339 -25.01 18.75 2.28
CA GLY A 339 -25.00 18.48 3.74
C GLY A 339 -24.19 17.25 4.16
N CYS A 340 -23.50 16.62 3.22
CA CYS A 340 -22.54 15.55 3.46
C CYS A 340 -21.10 16.06 3.32
N VAL A 341 -20.22 15.49 4.14
CA VAL A 341 -18.78 15.72 4.13
C VAL A 341 -18.12 14.50 3.51
N PHE A 342 -17.26 14.75 2.53
CA PHE A 342 -16.50 13.74 1.80
C PHE A 342 -15.00 13.97 2.04
N LEU A 343 -14.24 12.88 2.12
CA LEU A 343 -12.82 12.97 1.78
C LEU A 343 -12.70 13.39 0.32
N ASP A 344 -11.85 14.37 0.01
CA ASP A 344 -11.84 14.97 -1.33
C ASP A 344 -11.53 13.93 -2.42
N ASP A 345 -10.63 12.99 -2.15
CA ASP A 345 -10.25 11.95 -3.11
C ASP A 345 -11.41 10.98 -3.38
N LEU A 346 -12.21 10.65 -2.35
CA LEU A 346 -13.41 9.82 -2.51
C LEU A 346 -14.49 10.55 -3.30
N TYR A 347 -14.67 11.85 -3.06
CA TYR A 347 -15.60 12.66 -3.84
C TYR A 347 -15.19 12.74 -5.30
N ARG A 348 -13.90 12.99 -5.59
CA ARG A 348 -13.36 12.99 -6.95
C ARG A 348 -13.51 11.64 -7.63
N ALA A 349 -13.24 10.55 -6.91
CA ALA A 349 -13.45 9.20 -7.43
C ALA A 349 -14.93 8.96 -7.78
N GLU A 350 -15.87 9.35 -6.92
CA GLU A 350 -17.30 9.22 -7.17
C GLU A 350 -17.75 10.07 -8.37
N GLN A 351 -17.30 11.33 -8.45
CA GLN A 351 -17.55 12.19 -9.61
C GLN A 351 -16.95 11.62 -10.90
N GLY A 352 -15.74 11.07 -10.84
CA GLY A 352 -15.06 10.45 -11.97
C GLY A 352 -15.81 9.21 -12.47
N ILE A 353 -16.28 8.36 -11.56
CA ILE A 353 -17.12 7.20 -11.88
C ILE A 353 -18.43 7.67 -12.55
N ALA A 354 -19.13 8.62 -11.93
CA ALA A 354 -20.39 9.15 -12.47
C ALA A 354 -20.22 9.76 -13.86
N SER A 355 -19.17 10.58 -14.04
CA SER A 355 -18.86 11.22 -15.33
C SER A 355 -18.52 10.18 -16.38
N SER A 356 -17.69 9.18 -16.05
CA SER A 356 -17.32 8.10 -16.96
C SER A 356 -18.53 7.27 -17.40
N ILE A 357 -19.45 6.96 -16.48
CA ILE A 357 -20.70 6.26 -16.80
C ILE A 357 -21.57 7.13 -17.72
N CYS A 358 -21.75 8.41 -17.40
CA CYS A 358 -22.51 9.34 -18.25
C CYS A 358 -21.93 9.44 -19.67
N ASP A 359 -20.60 9.55 -19.78
CA ASP A 359 -19.91 9.59 -21.07
C ASP A 359 -20.09 8.30 -21.86
N LEU A 360 -20.05 7.14 -21.20
CA LEU A 360 -20.31 5.85 -21.85
C LEU A 360 -21.76 5.71 -22.31
N MET A 361 -22.72 6.24 -21.54
CA MET A 361 -24.15 6.19 -21.86
C MET A 361 -24.56 7.17 -22.97
N THR A 362 -23.78 8.22 -23.22
CA THR A 362 -24.05 9.21 -24.28
C THR A 362 -23.43 8.84 -25.63
N ARG A 363 -22.51 7.86 -25.66
CA ARG A 363 -21.93 7.34 -26.90
C ARG A 363 -22.97 6.62 -27.75
N PRO A 364 -22.78 6.55 -29.08
CA PRO A 364 -23.64 5.73 -29.92
C PRO A 364 -23.64 4.29 -29.42
N PRO A 365 -24.77 3.57 -29.52
CA PRO A 365 -24.85 2.20 -29.04
C PRO A 365 -23.82 1.34 -29.78
N TRP A 366 -23.03 0.56 -29.05
CA TRP A 366 -22.23 -0.50 -29.68
C TRP A 366 -23.19 -1.59 -30.19
N HIS A 367 -22.91 -2.17 -31.36
CA HIS A 367 -23.80 -3.15 -31.97
C HIS A 367 -23.03 -4.44 -32.24
N LEU A 368 -23.32 -5.46 -31.43
CA LEU A 368 -22.87 -6.83 -31.70
C LEU A 368 -23.95 -7.53 -32.53
N GLN A 369 -23.69 -7.75 -33.82
CA GLN A 369 -24.67 -8.37 -34.72
C GLN A 369 -24.80 -9.88 -34.43
N VAL A 370 -25.67 -10.23 -33.48
CA VAL A 370 -25.88 -11.62 -33.06
C VAL A 370 -27.38 -11.94 -32.88
N ASP A 371 -27.80 -13.11 -33.36
CA ASP A 371 -29.13 -13.65 -33.06
C ASP A 371 -29.16 -14.26 -31.65
N VAL A 372 -29.57 -13.45 -30.67
CA VAL A 372 -29.64 -13.82 -29.25
C VAL A 372 -30.45 -15.10 -29.01
N LYS A 373 -31.53 -15.32 -29.78
CA LYS A 373 -32.39 -16.50 -29.61
C LYS A 373 -31.69 -17.77 -30.04
N ARG A 374 -30.86 -17.71 -31.10
CA ARG A 374 -30.01 -18.85 -31.51
C ARG A 374 -28.96 -19.17 -30.45
N VAL A 375 -28.32 -18.16 -29.86
CA VAL A 375 -27.32 -18.35 -28.79
C VAL A 375 -27.93 -19.07 -27.59
N LEU A 376 -29.10 -18.63 -27.12
CA LEU A 376 -29.76 -19.25 -25.97
C LEU A 376 -30.31 -20.65 -26.28
N ALA A 377 -30.79 -20.89 -27.50
CA ALA A 377 -31.23 -22.22 -27.93
C ALA A 377 -30.06 -23.23 -27.97
N ALA A 378 -28.87 -22.80 -28.42
CA ALA A 378 -27.67 -23.63 -28.41
C ALA A 378 -27.26 -24.03 -26.98
N LEU A 379 -27.37 -23.12 -26.00
CA LEU A 379 -27.13 -23.46 -24.58
C LEU A 379 -28.06 -24.56 -24.06
N GLN A 380 -29.35 -24.47 -24.37
CA GLN A 380 -30.34 -25.44 -23.90
C GLN A 380 -30.15 -26.81 -24.57
N ALA A 381 -29.68 -26.84 -25.82
CA ALA A 381 -29.38 -28.08 -26.54
C ALA A 381 -28.15 -28.83 -26.00
N THR A 382 -27.26 -28.15 -25.24
CA THR A 382 -25.99 -28.69 -24.77
C THR A 382 -26.03 -29.17 -23.29
N GLY A 383 -27.21 -29.45 -22.72
CA GLY A 383 -27.38 -29.95 -21.33
C GLY A 383 -27.08 -31.45 -21.13
N PRO A 384 -26.86 -31.90 -19.88
CA PRO A 384 -25.64 -32.51 -19.36
C PRO A 384 -25.36 -33.96 -19.82
N GLU A 385 -24.28 -34.17 -20.58
CA GLU A 385 -23.64 -35.48 -20.70
C GLU A 385 -22.82 -35.78 -19.44
N GLY A 386 -23.39 -36.57 -18.54
CA GLY A 386 -22.72 -36.94 -17.29
C GLY A 386 -23.55 -37.82 -16.37
N SER A 387 -24.25 -38.81 -16.90
CA SER A 387 -24.79 -39.91 -16.08
C SER A 387 -24.26 -41.23 -16.65
N ARG A 388 -22.99 -41.50 -16.35
CA ARG A 388 -22.40 -42.81 -16.58
C ARG A 388 -22.71 -43.66 -15.37
N SER A 389 -23.55 -44.66 -15.60
CA SER A 389 -23.90 -45.79 -14.74
C SER A 389 -22.74 -46.24 -13.85
N GLY A 390 -23.03 -46.40 -12.56
CA GLY A 390 -22.17 -47.04 -11.57
C GLY A 390 -23.03 -47.63 -10.45
N GLU A 391 -23.32 -48.93 -10.57
CA GLU A 391 -23.90 -49.76 -9.52
C GLU A 391 -23.02 -49.74 -8.26
N ALA A 392 -23.61 -49.56 -7.07
CA ALA A 392 -23.28 -50.34 -5.87
C ALA A 392 -24.24 -50.03 -4.69
N LEU A 393 -25.07 -51.04 -4.40
CA LEU A 393 -25.32 -51.63 -3.07
C LEU A 393 -26.14 -50.87 -2.01
N HIS A 394 -27.32 -51.45 -1.81
CA HIS A 394 -28.16 -51.48 -0.61
C HIS A 394 -27.38 -51.51 0.73
N GLY A 395 -27.84 -50.70 1.69
CA GLY A 395 -27.57 -50.83 3.12
C GLY A 395 -28.60 -50.02 3.92
N SER A 396 -29.49 -50.71 4.63
CA SER A 396 -30.68 -50.17 5.30
C SER A 396 -30.46 -49.76 6.77
N MET A 397 -31.11 -48.64 7.17
CA MET A 397 -31.79 -48.32 8.46
C MET A 397 -30.95 -48.03 9.74
N PRO A 398 -31.52 -47.42 10.82
CA PRO A 398 -32.39 -46.21 10.92
C PRO A 398 -32.20 -45.33 12.20
N GLY A 399 -32.92 -44.19 12.27
CA GLY A 399 -33.28 -43.46 13.52
C GLY A 399 -32.76 -42.01 13.56
N ALA A 400 -33.46 -40.98 14.04
CA ALA A 400 -34.72 -40.87 14.75
C ALA A 400 -35.25 -39.41 14.65
N VAL A 401 -36.56 -39.29 14.37
CA VAL A 401 -37.57 -38.29 14.79
C VAL A 401 -37.12 -36.89 15.27
N SER A 402 -37.65 -35.83 14.64
CA SER A 402 -38.60 -34.95 15.36
C SER A 402 -39.45 -34.12 14.39
N ALA A 403 -40.74 -34.05 14.70
CA ALA A 403 -41.84 -33.63 13.86
C ALA A 403 -42.15 -32.13 13.96
N GLU A 404 -42.55 -31.58 12.81
CA GLU A 404 -43.72 -30.72 12.55
C GLU A 404 -44.05 -29.52 13.45
N HIS A 405 -44.17 -28.34 12.82
CA HIS A 405 -45.46 -27.64 12.79
C HIS A 405 -45.61 -26.80 11.51
N SER A 406 -46.40 -27.32 10.58
CA SER A 406 -47.02 -26.57 9.49
C SER A 406 -48.18 -25.74 10.01
N VAL A 407 -48.31 -24.50 9.52
CA VAL A 407 -49.59 -23.80 9.42
C VAL A 407 -49.75 -23.40 7.97
N ALA A 408 -50.64 -24.10 7.29
CA ALA A 408 -51.15 -23.75 5.96
C ALA A 408 -52.44 -22.93 6.13
N VAL A 409 -52.60 -21.87 5.32
CA VAL A 409 -53.91 -21.42 4.83
C VAL A 409 -53.74 -21.03 3.35
N PRO A 410 -54.73 -21.33 2.48
CA PRO A 410 -54.51 -21.62 1.06
C PRO A 410 -55.11 -20.57 0.10
N GLY A 411 -54.74 -20.70 -1.19
CA GLY A 411 -55.61 -20.32 -2.30
C GLY A 411 -55.07 -19.22 -3.21
N GLY A 412 -54.66 -19.59 -4.42
CA GLY A 412 -54.26 -18.65 -5.48
C GLY A 412 -53.84 -19.38 -6.77
N GLN A 413 -54.80 -20.05 -7.38
CA GLN A 413 -54.88 -20.66 -8.72
C GLN A 413 -53.64 -20.70 -9.64
N ASP A 414 -53.38 -21.94 -10.08
CA ASP A 414 -52.62 -22.33 -11.26
C ASP A 414 -52.92 -21.47 -12.50
N GLY A 415 -51.92 -20.72 -12.94
CA GLY A 415 -51.80 -20.23 -14.31
C GLY A 415 -50.80 -21.11 -15.07
N ARG A 416 -51.30 -22.15 -15.73
CA ARG A 416 -50.53 -22.95 -16.69
C ARG A 416 -49.86 -22.03 -17.72
N ALA A 417 -48.55 -22.13 -17.82
CA ALA A 417 -47.76 -21.48 -18.85
C ALA A 417 -48.21 -21.95 -20.24
N ASP A 418 -48.64 -20.98 -21.04
CA ASP A 418 -48.99 -21.16 -22.44
C ASP A 418 -47.74 -21.59 -23.23
N THR A 419 -47.85 -22.71 -23.94
CA THR A 419 -46.73 -23.37 -24.61
C THR A 419 -46.69 -22.93 -26.07
N GLY A 420 -45.97 -21.83 -26.33
CA GLY A 420 -45.59 -21.35 -27.68
C GLY A 420 -44.10 -21.62 -27.99
N PRO A 421 -43.63 -21.42 -29.24
CA PRO A 421 -42.30 -21.84 -29.65
C PRO A 421 -41.22 -21.04 -28.91
N ALA A 422 -40.23 -21.76 -28.39
CA ALA A 422 -39.05 -21.31 -27.63
C ALA A 422 -39.28 -21.14 -26.11
N GLY A 423 -39.02 -22.21 -25.34
CA GLY A 423 -38.91 -22.22 -23.88
C GLY A 423 -37.66 -21.48 -23.34
N LEU A 424 -37.34 -20.32 -23.91
CA LEU A 424 -36.25 -19.46 -23.49
C LEU A 424 -36.73 -18.52 -22.37
N ASP A 425 -35.91 -18.33 -21.34
CA ASP A 425 -36.19 -17.39 -20.26
C ASP A 425 -36.20 -15.94 -20.80
N PRO A 426 -37.35 -15.24 -20.76
CA PRO A 426 -37.47 -13.88 -21.29
C PRO A 426 -36.47 -12.89 -20.65
N ALA A 427 -36.11 -13.10 -19.38
CA ALA A 427 -35.15 -12.24 -18.70
C ALA A 427 -33.72 -12.43 -19.24
N GLN A 428 -33.37 -13.65 -19.65
CA GLN A 428 -32.07 -13.95 -20.27
C GLN A 428 -31.99 -13.39 -21.69
N VAL A 429 -33.09 -13.45 -22.45
CA VAL A 429 -33.18 -12.84 -23.79
C VAL A 429 -32.97 -11.33 -23.68
N ALA A 430 -33.73 -10.65 -22.83
CA ALA A 430 -33.59 -9.21 -22.63
C ALA A 430 -32.19 -8.81 -22.15
N ALA A 431 -31.57 -9.60 -21.26
CA ALA A 431 -30.22 -9.33 -20.78
C ALA A 431 -29.19 -9.39 -21.92
N LEU A 432 -29.25 -10.40 -22.80
CA LEU A 432 -28.32 -10.52 -23.92
C LEU A 432 -28.60 -9.47 -25.01
N GLU A 433 -29.86 -9.13 -25.29
CA GLU A 433 -30.20 -8.04 -26.21
C GLU A 433 -29.63 -6.69 -25.71
N MET A 434 -29.70 -6.44 -24.39
CA MET A 434 -29.07 -5.26 -23.79
C MET A 434 -27.55 -5.28 -23.91
N VAL A 435 -26.90 -6.42 -23.66
CA VAL A 435 -25.44 -6.58 -23.83
C VAL A 435 -25.03 -6.28 -25.27
N CYS A 436 -25.77 -6.78 -26.27
CA CYS A 436 -25.45 -6.54 -27.69
C CYS A 436 -25.67 -5.09 -28.15
N SER A 437 -26.39 -4.27 -27.38
CA SER A 437 -26.85 -2.95 -27.80
C SER A 437 -26.33 -1.79 -26.94
N ASN A 438 -25.80 -2.02 -25.73
CA ASN A 438 -25.38 -0.95 -24.81
C ASN A 438 -23.94 -1.10 -24.31
N ALA A 439 -23.13 -0.05 -24.46
CA ALA A 439 -21.70 -0.06 -24.10
C ALA A 439 -21.44 -0.45 -22.63
N VAL A 440 -22.39 -0.16 -21.74
CA VAL A 440 -22.39 -0.61 -20.34
C VAL A 440 -23.72 -1.29 -20.06
N THR A 441 -23.66 -2.53 -19.57
CA THR A 441 -24.84 -3.31 -19.16
C THR A 441 -24.60 -3.92 -17.79
N VAL A 442 -25.53 -3.74 -16.85
CA VAL A 442 -25.49 -4.37 -15.53
C VAL A 442 -26.51 -5.50 -15.46
N VAL A 443 -26.03 -6.73 -15.24
CA VAL A 443 -26.90 -7.92 -15.11
C VAL A 443 -26.92 -8.39 -13.65
N SER A 444 -28.06 -8.19 -12.99
CA SER A 444 -28.27 -8.60 -11.59
C SER A 444 -29.17 -9.84 -11.48
N GLY A 445 -28.98 -10.64 -10.43
CA GLY A 445 -29.82 -11.82 -10.16
C GLY A 445 -29.24 -12.71 -9.07
N LYS A 446 -30.08 -13.57 -8.49
CA LYS A 446 -29.67 -14.51 -7.41
C LYS A 446 -28.63 -15.54 -7.87
N GLY A 447 -27.97 -16.20 -6.92
CA GLY A 447 -27.09 -17.33 -7.22
C GLY A 447 -27.84 -18.43 -7.98
N GLY A 448 -27.20 -19.01 -9.00
CA GLY A 448 -27.82 -20.07 -9.82
C GLY A 448 -28.66 -19.59 -11.02
N SER A 449 -28.90 -18.28 -11.19
CA SER A 449 -29.72 -17.75 -12.29
C SER A 449 -29.06 -17.73 -13.68
N GLY A 450 -27.95 -18.44 -13.88
CA GLY A 450 -27.30 -18.58 -15.19
C GLY A 450 -26.58 -17.36 -15.77
N LYS A 451 -26.54 -16.19 -15.10
CA LYS A 451 -25.97 -14.92 -15.61
C LYS A 451 -24.62 -15.06 -16.31
N THR A 452 -23.64 -15.63 -15.61
CA THR A 452 -22.29 -15.82 -16.15
C THR A 452 -22.30 -16.75 -17.37
N SER A 453 -23.16 -17.77 -17.35
CA SER A 453 -23.23 -18.76 -18.43
C SER A 453 -23.73 -18.13 -19.73
N ILE A 454 -24.80 -17.35 -19.66
CA ILE A 454 -25.41 -16.73 -20.84
C ILE A 454 -24.48 -15.70 -21.49
N VAL A 455 -23.83 -14.84 -20.68
CA VAL A 455 -22.93 -13.79 -21.18
C VAL A 455 -21.68 -14.42 -21.78
N SER A 456 -21.13 -15.45 -21.15
CA SER A 456 -19.91 -16.09 -21.64
C SER A 456 -20.15 -16.88 -22.92
N HIS A 457 -21.33 -17.49 -23.07
CA HIS A 457 -21.65 -18.21 -24.30
C HIS A 457 -21.95 -17.26 -25.46
N LEU A 458 -22.52 -16.09 -25.20
CA LEU A 458 -22.64 -15.03 -26.20
C LEU A 458 -21.27 -14.68 -26.79
N PHE A 459 -20.29 -14.39 -25.94
CA PHE A 459 -18.95 -14.02 -26.40
C PHE A 459 -18.19 -15.17 -27.08
N LYS A 460 -18.36 -16.42 -26.63
CA LYS A 460 -17.86 -17.59 -27.38
C LYS A 460 -18.47 -17.71 -28.76
N HIS A 461 -19.78 -17.50 -28.86
CA HIS A 461 -20.48 -17.58 -30.13
C HIS A 461 -19.99 -16.50 -31.09
N LEU A 462 -19.70 -15.30 -30.57
CA LEU A 462 -19.07 -14.22 -31.34
C LEU A 462 -17.67 -14.61 -31.86
N GLU A 463 -16.80 -15.14 -31.02
CA GLU A 463 -15.47 -15.62 -31.44
C GLU A 463 -15.57 -16.72 -32.53
N GLN A 464 -16.51 -17.65 -32.37
CA GLN A 464 -16.75 -18.72 -33.36
C GLN A 464 -17.33 -18.20 -34.68
N LEU A 465 -18.21 -17.19 -34.63
CA LEU A 465 -18.76 -16.56 -35.82
C LEU A 465 -17.64 -15.88 -36.61
N GLU A 466 -16.75 -15.13 -35.94
CA GLU A 466 -15.57 -14.52 -36.56
C GLU A 466 -14.67 -15.57 -37.21
N GLU A 467 -14.32 -16.65 -36.50
CA GLU A 467 -13.51 -17.74 -37.07
C GLU A 467 -14.17 -18.37 -38.32
N SER A 468 -15.48 -18.61 -38.27
CA SER A 468 -16.25 -19.18 -39.39
C SER A 468 -16.44 -18.24 -40.58
N GLU A 469 -16.42 -16.92 -40.35
CA GLU A 469 -16.48 -15.90 -41.40
C GLU A 469 -15.14 -15.74 -42.08
N VAL A 470 -14.04 -15.79 -41.32
CA VAL A 470 -12.68 -15.81 -41.88
C VAL A 470 -12.47 -17.07 -42.70
N GLU A 471 -12.87 -18.24 -42.20
CA GLU A 471 -12.77 -19.50 -42.95
C GLU A 471 -13.60 -19.45 -44.23
N ARG A 472 -14.85 -18.98 -44.18
CA ARG A 472 -15.68 -18.79 -45.39
C ARG A 472 -15.11 -17.77 -46.37
N ALA A 473 -14.54 -16.67 -45.88
CA ALA A 473 -13.89 -15.68 -46.74
C ALA A 473 -12.65 -16.27 -47.43
N CYS A 474 -11.87 -17.10 -46.73
CA CYS A 474 -10.77 -17.86 -47.31
C CYS A 474 -11.28 -18.87 -48.36
N GLU A 475 -12.34 -19.62 -48.07
CA GLU A 475 -12.92 -20.58 -49.02
C GLU A 475 -13.56 -19.92 -50.25
N ASP A 476 -14.20 -18.75 -50.09
CA ASP A 476 -14.78 -17.97 -51.18
C ASP A 476 -13.66 -17.40 -52.06
N PHE A 477 -12.56 -16.92 -51.45
CA PHE A 477 -11.36 -16.50 -52.18
C PHE A 477 -10.68 -17.64 -52.94
N GLU A 478 -10.66 -18.85 -52.38
CA GLU A 478 -10.16 -20.06 -53.05
C GLU A 478 -11.08 -20.55 -54.18
N ARG A 479 -12.38 -20.25 -54.12
CA ARG A 479 -13.38 -20.63 -55.14
C ARG A 479 -13.52 -19.62 -56.29
N ASP A 480 -13.03 -18.39 -56.15
CA ASP A 480 -12.97 -17.42 -57.24
C ASP A 480 -11.83 -17.77 -58.22
N GLN A 481 -12.17 -18.44 -59.33
CA GLN A 481 -11.23 -18.89 -60.37
C GLN A 481 -10.79 -17.81 -61.38
N ASP A 482 -10.95 -16.52 -61.06
CA ASP A 482 -10.53 -15.40 -61.92
C ASP A 482 -9.49 -14.49 -61.22
N VAL A 483 -8.44 -15.11 -60.66
CA VAL A 483 -7.28 -14.35 -60.15
C VAL A 483 -6.35 -14.01 -61.32
N PRO A 484 -6.11 -12.72 -61.65
CA PRO A 484 -5.12 -12.33 -62.64
C PRO A 484 -3.72 -12.82 -62.20
N PRO A 485 -2.87 -13.31 -63.12
CA PRO A 485 -1.60 -13.95 -62.79
C PRO A 485 -0.55 -13.05 -62.11
N GLU A 486 -0.86 -11.79 -61.83
CA GLU A 486 0.01 -10.85 -61.09
C GLU A 486 -0.10 -10.99 -59.56
N TRP A 487 -1.09 -11.71 -59.02
CA TRP A 487 -1.29 -11.83 -57.57
C TRP A 487 -0.64 -13.08 -56.95
N VAL A 488 -0.13 -14.00 -57.78
CA VAL A 488 0.50 -15.26 -57.33
C VAL A 488 1.92 -15.04 -56.79
N SER A 489 2.53 -13.86 -57.00
CA SER A 489 3.90 -13.56 -56.54
C SER A 489 4.00 -12.86 -55.17
N SER A 490 2.89 -12.63 -54.48
CA SER A 490 2.88 -11.87 -53.20
C SER A 490 2.66 -12.73 -51.95
N ALA A 491 2.55 -14.06 -52.09
CA ALA A 491 2.23 -14.97 -50.99
C ALA A 491 3.35 -15.16 -49.93
N GLU A 492 4.52 -14.53 -50.10
CA GLU A 492 5.66 -14.67 -49.16
C GLU A 492 5.95 -13.43 -48.31
N GLN A 493 5.09 -12.41 -48.30
CA GLN A 493 5.18 -11.33 -47.31
C GLN A 493 4.03 -11.49 -46.32
N GLY A 494 4.41 -11.84 -45.08
CA GLY A 494 3.51 -12.30 -44.03
C GLY A 494 2.21 -11.50 -43.93
N LEU A 495 1.10 -12.23 -43.81
CA LEU A 495 -0.20 -11.64 -43.51
C LEU A 495 -0.02 -10.58 -42.42
N PRO A 496 -0.51 -9.34 -42.62
CA PRO A 496 -0.75 -8.43 -41.51
C PRO A 496 -1.58 -9.21 -40.48
N ARG A 497 -1.18 -9.15 -39.20
CA ARG A 497 -1.99 -9.68 -38.09
C ARG A 497 -3.44 -9.30 -38.35
N LEU A 498 -4.27 -10.29 -38.65
CA LEU A 498 -5.69 -10.11 -38.89
C LEU A 498 -6.25 -9.34 -37.68
N GLU A 499 -6.70 -8.11 -37.87
CA GLU A 499 -7.35 -7.33 -36.81
C GLU A 499 -8.61 -8.11 -36.40
N ARG A 500 -8.56 -8.81 -35.26
CA ARG A 500 -9.74 -9.43 -34.65
C ARG A 500 -10.79 -8.35 -34.44
N ALA A 501 -12.01 -8.59 -34.89
CA ALA A 501 -13.08 -7.60 -34.80
C ALA A 501 -13.54 -7.39 -33.35
N VAL A 502 -13.41 -8.41 -32.48
CA VAL A 502 -13.69 -8.33 -31.04
C VAL A 502 -12.65 -9.08 -30.21
N GLU A 503 -12.03 -8.37 -29.24
CA GLU A 503 -11.19 -8.99 -28.21
C GLU A 503 -11.93 -8.98 -26.86
N VAL A 504 -12.12 -10.16 -26.27
CA VAL A 504 -12.89 -10.33 -25.03
C VAL A 504 -11.95 -10.53 -23.84
N LEU A 505 -12.01 -9.60 -22.88
CA LEU A 505 -11.27 -9.68 -21.63
C LEU A 505 -12.21 -9.91 -20.44
N LEU A 506 -12.10 -11.06 -19.77
CA LEU A 506 -12.86 -11.35 -18.56
C LEU A 506 -12.10 -10.92 -17.29
N THR A 507 -12.79 -10.21 -16.40
CA THR A 507 -12.19 -9.75 -15.14
C THR A 507 -13.08 -10.05 -13.94
N ALA A 508 -12.47 -10.14 -12.75
CA ALA A 508 -13.19 -10.24 -11.49
C ALA A 508 -12.46 -9.54 -10.34
N PRO A 509 -13.15 -9.15 -9.25
CA PRO A 509 -12.50 -8.49 -8.11
C PRO A 509 -11.46 -9.36 -7.38
N THR A 510 -11.65 -10.69 -7.36
CA THR A 510 -10.78 -11.62 -6.61
C THR A 510 -10.26 -12.75 -7.48
N GLY A 511 -9.10 -13.32 -7.11
CA GLY A 511 -8.51 -14.46 -7.82
C GLY A 511 -9.41 -15.70 -7.82
N LYS A 512 -10.18 -15.95 -6.74
CA LYS A 512 -11.16 -17.05 -6.68
C LYS A 512 -12.29 -16.85 -7.70
N ALA A 513 -12.82 -15.62 -7.79
CA ALA A 513 -13.87 -15.30 -8.75
C ALA A 513 -13.35 -15.38 -10.21
N ALA A 514 -12.16 -14.86 -10.48
CA ALA A 514 -11.52 -14.97 -11.80
C ALA A 514 -11.25 -16.43 -12.18
N GLY A 515 -10.79 -17.25 -11.23
CA GLY A 515 -10.63 -18.70 -11.43
C GLY A 515 -11.94 -19.42 -11.76
N LEU A 516 -13.03 -19.05 -11.08
CA LEU A 516 -14.36 -19.60 -11.37
C LEU A 516 -14.88 -19.16 -12.74
N LEU A 517 -14.65 -17.90 -13.15
CA LEU A 517 -14.95 -17.43 -14.50
C LEU A 517 -14.20 -18.30 -15.50
N ARG A 518 -12.87 -18.42 -15.38
CA ARG A 518 -12.05 -19.23 -16.27
C ARG A 518 -12.54 -20.68 -16.39
N GLN A 519 -12.96 -21.31 -15.28
CA GLN A 519 -13.47 -22.68 -15.31
C GLN A 519 -14.80 -22.79 -16.06
N ARG A 520 -15.73 -21.84 -15.88
CA ARG A 520 -17.06 -21.89 -16.50
C ARG A 520 -17.05 -21.43 -17.94
N THR A 521 -16.18 -20.47 -18.27
CA THR A 521 -16.10 -19.88 -19.60
C THR A 521 -15.04 -20.57 -20.43
N GLY A 522 -14.00 -21.18 -19.88
CA GLY A 522 -12.87 -21.66 -20.68
C GLY A 522 -12.06 -20.53 -21.37
N LEU A 523 -12.39 -19.25 -21.09
CA LEU A 523 -11.67 -18.07 -21.57
C LEU A 523 -10.67 -17.59 -20.51
N SER A 524 -9.64 -16.87 -20.92
CA SER A 524 -8.72 -16.24 -19.98
C SER A 524 -9.46 -15.22 -19.11
N ALA A 525 -9.28 -15.31 -17.79
CA ALA A 525 -9.86 -14.39 -16.84
C ALA A 525 -8.79 -13.94 -15.82
N TYR A 526 -8.79 -12.65 -15.51
CA TYR A 526 -7.81 -11.98 -14.67
C TYR A 526 -8.49 -11.25 -13.51
N THR A 527 -7.72 -10.85 -12.49
CA THR A 527 -8.25 -9.94 -11.49
C THR A 527 -8.31 -8.51 -12.02
N LEU A 528 -9.21 -7.68 -11.49
CA LEU A 528 -9.26 -6.25 -11.82
C LEU A 528 -7.88 -5.59 -11.58
N CYS A 529 -7.23 -5.91 -10.47
CA CYS A 529 -5.90 -5.39 -10.16
C CYS A 529 -4.85 -5.78 -11.21
N GLN A 530 -4.85 -7.02 -11.70
CA GLN A 530 -3.91 -7.46 -12.74
C GLN A 530 -4.07 -6.63 -14.01
N VAL A 531 -5.32 -6.47 -14.48
CA VAL A 531 -5.60 -5.72 -15.71
C VAL A 531 -5.22 -4.25 -15.57
N ILE A 532 -5.54 -3.64 -14.43
CA ILE A 532 -5.25 -2.22 -14.19
C ILE A 532 -3.74 -2.00 -14.04
N LEU A 533 -3.04 -2.81 -13.25
CA LEU A 533 -1.60 -2.67 -13.03
C LEU A 533 -0.79 -2.97 -14.30
N ASP A 534 -1.13 -4.01 -15.05
CA ASP A 534 -0.44 -4.34 -16.29
C ASP A 534 -0.66 -3.26 -17.37
N LYS A 535 -1.84 -2.65 -17.44
CA LYS A 535 -2.10 -1.52 -18.36
C LYS A 535 -1.46 -0.21 -17.92
N ILE A 536 -1.35 0.06 -16.62
CA ILE A 536 -0.62 1.24 -16.11
C ILE A 536 0.88 1.10 -16.40
N VAL A 537 1.45 -0.11 -16.36
CA VAL A 537 2.84 -0.37 -16.75
C VAL A 537 3.06 -0.19 -18.26
N LEU A 538 2.03 -0.41 -19.10
CA LEU A 538 2.09 -0.19 -20.56
C LEU A 538 1.88 1.27 -20.99
N LEU A 539 1.46 2.16 -20.09
CA LEU A 539 1.29 3.60 -20.34
C LEU A 539 2.48 4.46 -19.84
N ASN A 540 3.50 3.83 -19.26
CA ASN A 540 4.82 4.39 -18.98
C ASN A 540 5.86 3.76 -19.92
#